data_AF-A0A3D4WBN4-F1
#
_entry.id   AF-A0A3D4WBN4-F1
#
_cell.length_a   1.000
_cell.length_b   1.000
_cell.length_c   1.000
_cell.angle_alpha   90.00
_cell.angle_beta   90.00
_cell.angle_gamma   90.00
#
_symmetry.space_group_name_H-M   'P 1'
#
loop_
_entity.id
_entity.type
_entity.pdbx_description
1 polymer ?
#
loop_
_entity_poly.entity_id
_entity_poly.type
_entity_poly.pdbx_seq_one_letter_code
_entity_poly.pdbx_strand_id
1 'polypeptide(L)'
;MQAEQLANEQKFNKAIEDGDRFFNARDYRQAQTLYNEALLIRQNAAHPAGRIAEIAKILGEQEATDKQYADAIQLGDNLLSQNQLDEAVMAYQQAARLKPSESYPGKQIELIELKKSEAKTLSENYASTISAADAAFETKNYSVALASYQKSLDYKPGSEYPSSKIREINGILEEQKMLADREYYEAIRQADQLFSEEDYTSAVKFYENASALKPGEKHPQDRILAIRTIMQERTLNQLATYNKHIINADRLYQDKIFDQAIDAYLAA
;
A
#
# COMPACT_ATOMS: atom_id res chain seq x y z
N MET A 1 39.27 -3.65 84.10
CA MET A 1 39.67 -4.73 83.17
C MET A 1 38.53 -5.71 82.89
N GLN A 2 37.93 -6.38 83.87
CA GLN A 2 36.88 -7.40 83.62
C GLN A 2 35.58 -6.84 82.98
N ALA A 3 35.10 -5.67 83.41
CA ALA A 3 33.89 -5.05 82.85
C ALA A 3 34.05 -4.56 81.40
N GLU A 4 35.26 -4.14 81.04
CA GLU A 4 35.60 -3.66 79.69
C GLU A 4 35.71 -4.82 78.70
N GLN A 5 36.30 -5.94 79.12
CA GLN A 5 36.29 -7.18 78.33
C GLN A 5 34.86 -7.69 78.09
N LEU A 6 34.00 -7.71 79.11
CA LEU A 6 32.61 -8.13 78.97
C LEU A 6 31.81 -7.22 78.03
N ALA A 7 32.01 -5.90 78.13
CA ALA A 7 31.37 -4.94 77.23
C ALA A 7 31.82 -5.11 75.77
N ASN A 8 33.11 -5.39 75.55
CA ASN A 8 33.65 -5.67 74.22
C ASN A 8 33.12 -7.01 73.66
N GLU A 9 32.97 -8.03 74.49
CA GLU A 9 32.37 -9.32 74.10
C GLU A 9 30.91 -9.17 73.69
N GLN A 10 30.11 -8.40 74.44
CA GLN A 10 28.72 -8.11 74.09
C GLN A 10 28.60 -7.33 72.77
N LYS A 11 29.43 -6.30 72.59
CA LYS A 11 29.47 -5.52 71.34
C LYS A 11 29.88 -6.38 70.15
N PHE A 12 30.90 -7.23 70.32
CA PHE A 12 31.33 -8.17 69.30
C PHE A 12 30.20 -9.12 68.90
N ASN A 13 29.57 -9.78 69.87
CA ASN A 13 28.49 -10.73 69.60
C ASN A 13 27.30 -10.06 68.90
N LYS A 14 26.95 -8.84 69.33
CA LYS A 14 25.88 -8.06 68.70
C LYS A 14 26.23 -7.69 67.25
N ALA A 15 27.45 -7.23 66.98
CA ALA A 15 27.89 -6.90 65.62
C ALA A 15 27.87 -8.13 64.70
N ILE A 16 28.21 -9.31 65.20
CA ILE A 16 28.07 -10.57 64.46
C ILE A 16 26.61 -10.88 64.17
N GLU A 17 25.73 -10.84 65.18
CA GLU A 17 24.31 -11.15 65.04
C GLU A 17 23.60 -10.20 64.06
N ASP A 18 23.81 -8.89 64.20
CA ASP A 18 23.26 -7.90 63.29
C ASP A 18 23.86 -8.04 61.88
N GLY A 19 25.16 -8.31 61.77
CA GLY A 19 25.85 -8.56 60.49
C GLY A 19 25.26 -9.74 59.73
N ASP A 20 25.03 -10.86 60.43
CA ASP A 20 24.38 -12.05 59.87
C ASP A 20 22.94 -11.78 59.44
N ARG A 21 22.20 -10.97 60.23
CA ARG A 21 20.84 -10.56 59.85
C ARG A 21 20.84 -9.77 58.53
N PHE A 22 21.71 -8.79 58.39
CA PHE A 22 21.80 -7.99 57.14
C PHE A 22 22.33 -8.81 55.97
N PHE A 23 23.27 -9.73 56.21
CA PHE A 23 23.76 -10.65 55.18
C PHE A 23 22.63 -11.52 54.63
N ASN A 24 21.81 -12.10 55.52
CA ASN A 24 20.65 -12.91 55.13
C ASN A 24 19.56 -12.09 54.43
N ALA A 25 19.43 -10.80 54.79
CA ALA A 25 18.58 -9.85 54.09
C ALA A 25 19.16 -9.35 52.74
N ARG A 26 20.37 -9.81 52.37
CA ARG A 26 21.14 -9.37 51.19
C ARG A 26 21.54 -7.89 51.20
N ASP A 27 21.48 -7.25 52.35
CA ASP A 27 22.04 -5.92 52.54
C ASP A 27 23.54 -6.06 52.85
N TYR A 28 24.27 -6.43 51.81
CA TYR A 28 25.68 -6.80 51.92
C TYR A 28 26.56 -5.64 52.38
N ARG A 29 26.19 -4.38 52.07
CA ARG A 29 26.95 -3.19 52.52
C ARG A 29 26.78 -2.95 54.02
N GLN A 30 25.56 -3.08 54.56
CA GLN A 30 25.35 -2.98 56.01
C GLN A 30 26.01 -4.16 56.74
N ALA A 31 25.88 -5.38 56.21
CA ALA A 31 26.54 -6.56 56.77
C ALA A 31 28.06 -6.39 56.83
N GLN A 32 28.69 -5.91 55.75
CA GLN A 32 30.13 -5.65 55.70
C GLN A 32 30.58 -4.64 56.76
N THR A 33 29.78 -3.59 56.98
CA THR A 33 30.06 -2.56 58.01
C THR A 33 30.10 -3.19 59.40
N LEU A 34 29.11 -3.99 59.76
CA LEU A 34 29.01 -4.64 61.07
C LEU A 34 30.09 -5.71 61.30
N TYR A 35 30.45 -6.47 60.26
CA TYR A 35 31.57 -7.41 60.38
C TYR A 35 32.92 -6.69 60.53
N ASN A 36 33.13 -5.55 59.87
CA ASN A 36 34.31 -4.72 60.08
C ASN A 36 34.36 -4.19 61.52
N GLU A 37 33.23 -3.74 62.08
CA GLU A 37 33.12 -3.35 63.49
C GLU A 37 33.48 -4.51 64.44
N ALA A 38 33.02 -5.73 64.15
CA ALA A 38 33.40 -6.92 64.91
C ALA A 38 34.92 -7.18 64.84
N LEU A 39 35.56 -6.98 63.68
CA LEU A 39 37.01 -7.12 63.52
C LEU A 39 37.81 -6.01 64.21
N LEU A 40 37.26 -4.80 64.37
CA LEU A 40 37.88 -3.75 65.19
C LEU A 40 38.00 -4.16 66.66
N ILE A 41 37.04 -4.95 67.16
CA ILE A 41 37.05 -5.47 68.54
C ILE A 41 37.93 -6.73 68.65
N ARG A 42 37.85 -7.63 67.66
CA ARG A 42 38.58 -8.90 67.64
C ARG A 42 39.15 -9.17 66.24
N GLN A 43 40.37 -8.70 66.01
CA GLN A 43 41.02 -8.71 64.69
C GLN A 43 41.18 -10.10 64.05
N ASN A 44 41.31 -11.15 64.85
CA ASN A 44 41.55 -12.53 64.37
C ASN A 44 40.30 -13.41 64.39
N ALA A 45 39.10 -12.81 64.33
CA ALA A 45 37.85 -13.56 64.29
C ALA A 45 37.58 -14.13 62.88
N ALA A 46 37.67 -15.46 62.75
CA ALA A 46 37.52 -16.15 61.46
C ALA A 46 36.14 -15.94 60.80
N HIS A 47 35.07 -15.90 61.59
CA HIS A 47 33.70 -15.76 61.09
C HIS A 47 33.43 -14.44 60.33
N PRO A 48 33.58 -13.24 60.94
CA PRO A 48 33.37 -11.97 60.23
C PRO A 48 34.34 -11.79 59.06
N ALA A 49 35.59 -12.26 59.18
CA ALA A 49 36.56 -12.22 58.08
C ALA A 49 36.09 -13.05 56.87
N GLY A 50 35.61 -14.28 57.11
CA GLY A 50 35.05 -15.13 56.06
C GLY A 50 33.82 -14.51 55.38
N ARG A 51 32.93 -13.90 56.15
CA ARG A 51 31.74 -13.21 55.62
C ARG A 51 32.09 -11.98 54.79
N ILE A 52 33.09 -11.19 55.20
CA ILE A 52 33.57 -10.05 54.39
C ILE A 52 34.12 -10.53 53.05
N ALA A 53 34.88 -11.63 53.02
CA ALA A 53 35.38 -12.20 51.78
C ALA A 53 34.25 -12.69 50.86
N GLU A 54 33.22 -13.32 51.42
CA GLU A 54 32.02 -13.75 50.68
C GLU A 54 31.24 -12.54 50.12
N ILE A 55 31.02 -11.50 50.92
CA ILE A 55 30.38 -10.25 50.48
C ILE A 55 31.17 -9.60 49.35
N ALA A 56 32.50 -9.51 49.47
CA ALA A 56 33.34 -8.92 48.44
C ALA A 56 33.19 -9.64 47.10
N LYS A 57 33.10 -10.98 47.11
CA LYS A 57 32.82 -11.78 45.92
C LYS A 57 31.44 -11.47 45.32
N ILE A 58 30.39 -11.46 46.14
CA ILE A 58 29.02 -11.20 45.69
C ILE A 58 28.90 -9.80 45.06
N LEU A 59 29.44 -8.76 45.73
CA LEU A 59 29.40 -7.39 45.22
C LEU A 59 30.19 -7.23 43.93
N GLY A 60 31.35 -7.91 43.80
CA GLY A 60 32.13 -7.92 42.57
C GLY A 60 31.39 -8.58 41.40
N GLU A 61 30.69 -9.70 41.63
CA GLU A 61 29.85 -10.35 40.63
C GLU A 61 28.65 -9.49 40.22
N GLN A 62 28.02 -8.80 41.17
CA GLN A 62 26.94 -7.85 40.90
C GLN A 62 27.41 -6.68 40.04
N GLU A 63 28.53 -6.04 40.40
CA GLU A 63 29.09 -4.92 39.65
C GLU A 63 29.51 -5.33 38.22
N ALA A 64 30.10 -6.51 38.07
CA ALA A 64 30.44 -7.06 36.76
C ALA A 64 29.19 -7.29 35.90
N THR A 65 28.12 -7.85 36.49
CA THR A 65 26.83 -8.04 35.81
C THR A 65 26.19 -6.70 35.42
N ASP A 66 26.24 -5.72 36.32
CA ASP A 66 25.71 -4.36 36.10
C ASP A 66 26.41 -3.67 34.94
N LYS A 67 27.74 -3.78 34.88
CA LYS A 67 28.54 -3.24 33.78
C LYS A 67 28.23 -3.94 32.46
N GLN A 68 28.20 -5.28 32.43
CA GLN A 68 27.88 -6.03 31.22
C GLN A 68 26.46 -5.71 30.71
N TYR A 69 25.51 -5.51 31.63
CA TYR A 69 24.16 -5.09 31.29
C TYR A 69 24.16 -3.70 30.64
N ALA A 70 24.84 -2.72 31.25
CA ALA A 70 24.93 -1.36 30.72
C ALA A 70 25.60 -1.33 29.33
N ASP A 71 26.68 -2.10 29.16
CA ASP A 71 27.39 -2.22 27.88
C ASP A 71 26.48 -2.84 26.79
N ALA A 72 25.70 -3.87 27.15
CA ALA A 72 24.76 -4.51 26.22
C ALA A 72 23.59 -3.59 25.83
N ILE A 73 23.07 -2.79 26.77
CA ILE A 73 22.07 -1.76 26.48
C ILE A 73 22.64 -0.71 25.53
N GLN A 74 23.81 -0.16 25.85
CA GLN A 74 24.44 0.86 25.01
C GLN A 74 24.71 0.35 23.59
N LEU A 75 25.17 -0.90 23.46
CA LEU A 75 25.36 -1.53 22.16
C LEU A 75 24.03 -1.68 21.40
N GLY A 76 22.98 -2.17 22.06
CA GLY A 76 21.65 -2.32 21.46
C GLY A 76 21.08 -1.00 20.97
N ASP A 77 21.17 0.06 21.77
CA ASP A 77 20.69 1.40 21.43
C ASP A 77 21.44 1.98 20.23
N ASN A 78 22.77 1.81 20.21
CA ASN A 78 23.60 2.25 19.09
C ASN A 78 23.25 1.52 17.79
N LEU A 79 23.10 0.19 17.84
CA LEU A 79 22.74 -0.63 16.67
C LEU A 79 21.33 -0.28 16.18
N LEU A 80 20.38 -0.06 17.08
CA LEU A 80 19.02 0.37 16.74
C LEU A 80 19.02 1.73 16.04
N SER A 81 19.83 2.69 16.53
CA SER A 81 19.96 4.01 15.91
C SER A 81 20.55 3.94 14.49
N GLN A 82 21.38 2.92 14.22
CA GLN A 82 21.96 2.63 12.90
C GLN A 82 21.06 1.74 12.04
N ASN A 83 19.85 1.42 12.50
CA ASN A 83 18.89 0.52 11.85
C ASN A 83 19.40 -0.91 11.64
N GLN A 84 20.39 -1.35 12.42
CA GLN A 84 20.88 -2.73 12.49
C GLN A 84 20.00 -3.55 13.43
N LEU A 85 18.80 -3.86 12.95
CA LEU A 85 17.71 -4.37 13.78
C LEU A 85 18.01 -5.75 14.39
N ASP A 86 18.59 -6.67 13.62
CA ASP A 86 18.86 -8.03 14.10
C ASP A 86 20.00 -8.05 15.12
N GLU A 87 21.05 -7.28 14.90
CA GLU A 87 22.16 -7.13 15.83
C GLU A 87 21.72 -6.41 17.12
N ALA A 88 20.85 -5.39 17.01
CA ALA A 88 20.27 -4.72 18.16
C ALA A 88 19.46 -5.70 19.03
N VAL A 89 18.65 -6.57 18.42
CA VAL A 89 17.92 -7.64 19.13
C VAL A 89 18.88 -8.56 19.87
N MET A 90 20.00 -8.96 19.27
CA MET A 90 21.00 -9.80 19.96
C MET A 90 21.58 -9.12 21.20
N ALA A 91 21.89 -7.83 21.12
CA ALA A 91 22.41 -7.05 22.25
C ALA A 91 21.37 -6.91 23.38
N TYR A 92 20.11 -6.59 23.06
CA TYR A 92 19.04 -6.54 24.06
C TYR A 92 18.71 -7.90 24.67
N GLN A 93 18.77 -8.98 23.89
CA GLN A 93 18.62 -10.35 24.43
C GLN A 93 19.72 -10.67 25.42
N GLN A 94 20.96 -10.22 25.17
CA GLN A 94 22.05 -10.35 26.12
C GLN A 94 21.77 -9.57 27.41
N ALA A 95 21.33 -8.32 27.31
CA ALA A 95 20.93 -7.53 28.48
C ALA A 95 19.78 -8.18 29.27
N ALA A 96 18.76 -8.70 28.59
CA ALA A 96 17.64 -9.42 29.21
C ALA A 96 18.09 -10.70 29.93
N ARG A 97 19.09 -11.42 29.39
CA ARG A 97 19.69 -12.60 30.07
C ARG A 97 20.45 -12.22 31.33
N LEU A 98 21.15 -11.08 31.32
CA LEU A 98 21.93 -10.60 32.48
C LEU A 98 21.01 -10.10 33.60
N LYS A 99 19.93 -9.40 33.26
CA LYS A 99 18.94 -8.90 34.23
C LYS A 99 17.50 -9.15 33.76
N PRO A 100 16.95 -10.35 34.01
CA PRO A 100 15.61 -10.72 33.53
C PRO A 100 14.44 -9.91 34.13
N SER A 101 14.65 -9.23 35.26
CA SER A 101 13.65 -8.36 35.88
C SER A 101 13.55 -6.98 35.21
N GLU A 102 14.51 -6.61 34.37
CA GLU A 102 14.52 -5.32 33.69
C GLU A 102 13.57 -5.33 32.49
N SER A 103 12.66 -4.36 32.43
CA SER A 103 11.65 -4.29 31.35
C SER A 103 12.18 -3.66 30.06
N TYR A 104 13.24 -2.85 30.15
CA TYR A 104 13.72 -2.04 29.02
C TYR A 104 14.16 -2.87 27.81
N PRO A 105 15.07 -3.88 27.92
CA PRO A 105 15.49 -4.66 26.76
C PRO A 105 14.33 -5.37 26.06
N GLY A 106 13.38 -5.91 26.84
CA GLY A 106 12.18 -6.59 26.30
C GLY A 106 11.33 -5.66 25.44
N LYS A 107 11.06 -4.44 25.93
CA LYS A 107 10.31 -3.43 25.17
C LYS A 107 11.01 -3.02 23.86
N GLN A 108 12.34 -2.94 23.86
CA GLN A 108 13.08 -2.62 22.64
C GLN A 108 13.02 -3.75 21.61
N ILE A 109 13.10 -5.01 22.05
CA ILE A 109 12.93 -6.17 21.17
C ILE A 109 11.54 -6.17 20.54
N GLU A 110 10.47 -5.94 21.32
CA GLU A 110 9.10 -5.86 20.81
C GLU A 110 8.94 -4.74 19.77
N LEU A 111 9.52 -3.56 20.03
CA LEU A 111 9.52 -2.44 19.08
C LEU A 111 10.22 -2.80 17.76
N ILE A 112 11.36 -3.49 17.83
CA ILE A 112 12.09 -3.91 16.65
C ILE A 112 11.30 -4.92 15.83
N GLU A 113 10.69 -5.91 16.48
CA GLU A 113 9.87 -6.92 15.80
C GLU A 113 8.63 -6.31 15.14
N LEU A 114 8.01 -5.31 15.78
CA LEU A 114 6.93 -4.53 15.16
C LEU A 114 7.41 -3.82 13.89
N LYS A 115 8.53 -3.11 13.95
CA LYS A 115 9.11 -2.42 12.77
C LYS A 115 9.43 -3.38 11.63
N LYS A 116 10.00 -4.55 11.94
CA LYS A 116 10.32 -5.60 10.94
C LYS A 116 9.05 -6.14 10.30
N SER A 117 8.01 -6.39 11.10
CA SER A 117 6.71 -6.86 10.61
C SER A 117 6.06 -5.83 9.69
N GLU A 118 6.00 -4.56 10.09
CA GLU A 118 5.46 -3.47 9.27
C GLU A 118 6.21 -3.32 7.94
N ALA A 119 7.54 -3.32 7.98
CA ALA A 119 8.37 -3.24 6.78
C ALA A 119 8.14 -4.43 5.83
N LYS A 120 8.00 -5.64 6.39
CA LYS A 120 7.67 -6.84 5.63
C LYS A 120 6.31 -6.73 4.95
N THR A 121 5.27 -6.33 5.69
CA THR A 121 3.92 -6.14 5.14
C THR A 121 3.90 -5.09 4.03
N LEU A 122 4.60 -3.97 4.19
CA LEU A 122 4.74 -2.96 3.13
C LEU A 122 5.41 -3.55 1.89
N SER A 123 6.49 -4.32 2.06
CA SER A 123 7.20 -4.96 0.96
C SER A 123 6.33 -5.99 0.22
N GLU A 124 5.57 -6.80 0.95
CA GLU A 124 4.65 -7.80 0.37
C GLU A 124 3.51 -7.13 -0.40
N ASN A 125 2.90 -6.09 0.18
CA ASN A 125 1.84 -5.31 -0.46
C ASN A 125 2.35 -4.60 -1.72
N TYR A 126 3.56 -4.03 -1.68
CA TYR A 126 4.22 -3.46 -2.85
C TYR A 126 4.37 -4.51 -3.95
N ALA A 127 4.97 -5.66 -3.64
CA ALA A 127 5.22 -6.72 -4.62
C ALA A 127 3.92 -7.28 -5.24
N SER A 128 2.90 -7.52 -4.41
CA SER A 128 1.58 -7.98 -4.87
C SER A 128 0.92 -6.96 -5.79
N THR A 129 0.97 -5.66 -5.43
CA THR A 129 0.37 -4.60 -6.22
C THR A 129 1.08 -4.40 -7.56
N ILE A 130 2.41 -4.51 -7.59
CA ILE A 130 3.19 -4.48 -8.83
C ILE A 130 2.80 -5.65 -9.74
N SER A 131 2.73 -6.88 -9.21
CA SER A 131 2.33 -8.06 -9.99
C SER A 131 0.94 -7.89 -10.61
N ALA A 132 -0.03 -7.37 -9.84
CA ALA A 132 -1.37 -7.07 -10.36
C ALA A 132 -1.36 -5.97 -11.43
N ALA A 133 -0.54 -4.92 -11.24
CA ALA A 133 -0.40 -3.83 -12.20
C ALA A 133 0.22 -4.31 -13.52
N ASP A 134 1.28 -5.11 -13.45
CA ASP A 134 1.94 -5.71 -14.60
C ASP A 134 0.98 -6.63 -15.37
N ALA A 135 0.22 -7.48 -14.68
CA ALA A 135 -0.79 -8.34 -15.32
C ALA A 135 -1.90 -7.52 -16.03
N ALA A 136 -2.36 -6.43 -15.41
CA ALA A 136 -3.31 -5.51 -16.04
C ALA A 136 -2.70 -4.78 -17.25
N PHE A 137 -1.42 -4.40 -17.17
CA PHE A 137 -0.68 -3.77 -18.26
C PHE A 137 -0.54 -4.71 -19.47
N GLU A 138 -0.14 -5.96 -19.26
CA GLU A 138 -0.01 -6.98 -20.31
C GLU A 138 -1.33 -7.27 -21.02
N THR A 139 -2.43 -7.25 -20.27
CA THR A 139 -3.79 -7.40 -20.82
C THR A 139 -4.35 -6.09 -21.40
N LYS A 140 -3.53 -5.03 -21.47
CA LYS A 140 -3.88 -3.68 -21.96
C LYS A 140 -5.03 -3.03 -21.20
N ASN A 141 -5.32 -3.51 -19.99
CA ASN A 141 -6.28 -2.87 -19.09
C ASN A 141 -5.59 -1.69 -18.37
N TYR A 142 -5.30 -0.65 -19.15
CA TYR A 142 -4.50 0.49 -18.74
C TYR A 142 -5.08 1.27 -17.55
N SER A 143 -6.41 1.33 -17.43
CA SER A 143 -7.08 1.98 -16.29
C SER A 143 -6.79 1.25 -14.97
N VAL A 144 -6.91 -0.09 -14.97
CA VAL A 144 -6.59 -0.91 -13.80
C VAL A 144 -5.09 -0.88 -13.51
N ALA A 145 -4.25 -0.99 -14.54
CA ALA A 145 -2.79 -0.92 -14.40
C ALA A 145 -2.35 0.41 -13.76
N LEU A 146 -2.87 1.55 -14.22
CA LEU A 146 -2.58 2.86 -13.63
C LEU A 146 -2.94 2.92 -12.14
N ALA A 147 -4.16 2.51 -11.79
CA ALA A 147 -4.62 2.51 -10.41
C ALA A 147 -3.74 1.63 -9.51
N SER A 148 -3.35 0.44 -9.98
CA SER A 148 -2.46 -0.46 -9.26
C SER A 148 -1.04 0.09 -9.14
N TYR A 149 -0.43 0.62 -10.20
CA TYR A 149 0.91 1.23 -10.09
C TYR A 149 0.90 2.44 -9.14
N GLN A 150 -0.13 3.28 -9.18
CA GLN A 150 -0.30 4.39 -8.23
C GLN A 150 -0.40 3.87 -6.80
N LYS A 151 -1.21 2.83 -6.57
CA LYS A 151 -1.32 2.20 -5.25
C LYS A 151 0.01 1.62 -4.75
N SER A 152 0.84 1.09 -5.64
CA SER A 152 2.17 0.57 -5.25
C SER A 152 3.09 1.68 -4.70
N LEU A 153 2.93 2.92 -5.17
CA LEU A 153 3.68 4.08 -4.67
C LEU A 153 3.27 4.50 -3.26
N ASP A 154 2.06 4.15 -2.79
CA ASP A 154 1.67 4.33 -1.38
C ASP A 154 2.51 3.46 -0.44
N TYR A 155 2.91 2.26 -0.89
CA TYR A 155 3.72 1.33 -0.10
C TYR A 155 5.22 1.60 -0.23
N LYS A 156 5.67 2.09 -1.38
CA LYS A 156 7.07 2.45 -1.65
C LYS A 156 7.16 3.77 -2.42
N PRO A 157 7.07 4.91 -1.72
CA PRO A 157 7.21 6.22 -2.34
C PRO A 157 8.55 6.37 -3.06
N GLY A 158 8.54 7.04 -4.21
CA GLY A 158 9.75 7.29 -5.01
C GLY A 158 10.27 6.08 -5.80
N SER A 159 9.50 4.99 -5.90
CA SER A 159 9.88 3.85 -6.74
C SER A 159 9.83 4.21 -8.23
N GLU A 160 10.97 4.09 -8.92
CA GLU A 160 11.09 4.47 -10.34
C GLU A 160 10.29 3.55 -11.26
N TYR A 161 10.24 2.25 -10.96
CA TYR A 161 9.56 1.26 -11.81
C TYR A 161 8.06 1.54 -12.03
N PRO A 162 7.21 1.64 -10.98
CA PRO A 162 5.81 2.01 -11.19
C PRO A 162 5.67 3.41 -11.77
N SER A 163 6.56 4.35 -11.44
CA SER A 163 6.54 5.71 -11.98
C SER A 163 6.82 5.76 -13.48
N SER A 164 7.77 4.95 -13.98
CA SER A 164 8.03 4.83 -15.41
C SER A 164 6.87 4.17 -16.14
N LYS A 165 6.27 3.12 -15.55
CA LYS A 165 5.10 2.45 -16.12
C LYS A 165 3.87 3.34 -16.21
N ILE A 166 3.62 4.18 -15.20
CA ILE A 166 2.56 5.20 -15.26
C ILE A 166 2.78 6.16 -16.43
N ARG A 167 4.02 6.66 -16.63
CA ARG A 167 4.35 7.53 -17.76
C ARG A 167 4.15 6.83 -19.11
N GLU A 168 4.58 5.58 -19.21
CA GLU A 168 4.38 4.75 -20.41
C GLU A 168 2.89 4.60 -20.74
N ILE A 169 2.06 4.22 -19.77
CA ILE A 169 0.62 4.08 -19.96
C ILE A 169 -0.02 5.41 -20.39
N ASN A 170 0.33 6.51 -19.73
CA ASN A 170 -0.20 7.83 -20.10
C ASN A 170 0.17 8.21 -21.54
N GLY A 171 1.37 7.85 -22.01
CA GLY A 171 1.77 8.02 -23.40
C GLY A 171 0.91 7.21 -24.37
N ILE A 172 0.67 5.93 -24.06
CA ILE A 172 -0.18 5.05 -24.87
C ILE A 172 -1.62 5.58 -24.95
N LEU A 173 -2.19 6.01 -23.82
CA LEU A 173 -3.56 6.52 -23.77
C LEU A 173 -3.71 7.82 -24.56
N GLU A 174 -2.72 8.72 -24.48
CA GLU A 174 -2.74 9.95 -25.27
C GLU A 174 -2.59 9.66 -26.78
N GLU A 175 -1.73 8.72 -27.16
CA GLU A 175 -1.61 8.29 -28.56
C GLU A 175 -2.92 7.69 -29.09
N GLN A 176 -3.56 6.80 -28.32
CA GLN A 176 -4.86 6.22 -28.67
C GLN A 176 -5.94 7.28 -28.85
N LYS A 177 -5.98 8.27 -27.95
CA LYS A 177 -6.91 9.40 -28.03
C LYS A 177 -6.65 10.23 -29.30
N MET A 178 -5.40 10.55 -29.60
CA MET A 178 -5.03 11.31 -30.80
C MET A 178 -5.37 10.55 -32.10
N LEU A 179 -5.20 9.22 -32.11
CA LEU A 179 -5.60 8.39 -33.24
C LEU A 179 -7.13 8.38 -33.42
N ALA A 180 -7.88 8.16 -32.33
CA ALA A 180 -9.35 8.20 -32.35
C ALA A 180 -9.87 9.57 -32.82
N ASP A 181 -9.24 10.66 -32.39
CA ASP A 181 -9.56 12.02 -32.85
C ASP A 181 -9.35 12.16 -34.37
N ARG A 182 -8.21 11.69 -34.89
CA ARG A 182 -7.91 11.74 -36.33
C ARG A 182 -8.92 10.93 -37.14
N GLU A 183 -9.17 9.69 -36.73
CA GLU A 183 -10.12 8.79 -37.42
C GLU A 183 -11.54 9.35 -37.37
N TYR A 184 -11.93 9.96 -36.26
CA TYR A 184 -13.22 10.65 -36.13
C TYR A 184 -13.35 11.78 -37.17
N TYR A 185 -12.38 12.69 -37.25
CA TYR A 185 -12.46 13.82 -38.19
C TYR A 185 -12.39 13.37 -39.65
N GLU A 186 -11.65 12.31 -39.96
CA GLU A 186 -11.63 11.69 -41.29
C GLU A 186 -13.02 11.13 -41.66
N ALA A 187 -13.63 10.36 -40.75
CA ALA A 187 -14.95 9.78 -40.96
C ALA A 187 -16.02 10.87 -41.13
N ILE A 188 -15.97 11.95 -40.34
CA ILE A 188 -16.87 13.09 -40.51
C ILE A 188 -16.70 13.73 -41.89
N ARG A 189 -15.46 13.99 -42.33
CA ARG A 189 -15.21 14.61 -43.64
C ARG A 189 -15.77 13.76 -44.78
N GLN A 190 -15.55 12.45 -44.73
CA GLN A 190 -16.06 11.51 -45.73
C GLN A 190 -17.60 11.44 -45.70
N ALA A 191 -18.20 11.43 -44.51
CA ALA A 191 -19.65 11.41 -44.34
C ALA A 191 -20.31 12.68 -44.87
N ASP A 192 -19.76 13.87 -44.56
CA ASP A 192 -20.26 15.16 -45.03
C ASP A 192 -20.15 15.26 -46.57
N GLN A 193 -19.06 14.77 -47.16
CA GLN A 193 -18.91 14.71 -48.61
C GLN A 193 -19.99 13.82 -49.25
N LEU A 194 -20.14 12.58 -48.79
CA LEU A 194 -21.14 11.64 -49.33
C LEU A 194 -22.57 12.15 -49.12
N PHE A 195 -22.84 12.82 -48.00
CA PHE A 195 -24.11 13.47 -47.74
C PHE A 195 -24.39 14.56 -48.78
N SER A 196 -23.39 15.39 -49.12
CA SER A 196 -23.52 16.43 -50.14
C SER A 196 -23.70 15.87 -51.56
N GLU A 197 -23.18 14.67 -51.81
CA GLU A 197 -23.38 13.90 -53.04
C GLU A 197 -24.72 13.13 -53.06
N GLU A 198 -25.53 13.29 -52.00
CA GLU A 198 -26.79 12.57 -51.75
C GLU A 198 -26.66 11.04 -51.65
N ASP A 199 -25.44 10.49 -51.51
CA ASP A 199 -25.21 9.09 -51.17
C ASP A 199 -25.41 8.88 -49.66
N TYR A 200 -26.67 8.95 -49.27
CA TYR A 200 -27.12 8.84 -47.88
C TYR A 200 -26.79 7.49 -47.24
N THR A 201 -26.84 6.41 -48.02
CA THR A 201 -26.56 5.06 -47.50
C THR A 201 -25.10 4.94 -47.08
N SER A 202 -24.17 5.46 -47.89
CA SER A 202 -22.75 5.47 -47.54
C SER A 202 -22.45 6.50 -46.44
N ALA A 203 -23.06 7.70 -46.50
CA ALA A 203 -22.87 8.74 -45.50
C ALA A 203 -23.22 8.26 -44.08
N VAL A 204 -24.34 7.53 -43.91
CA VAL A 204 -24.74 6.97 -42.61
C VAL A 204 -23.68 6.05 -42.03
N LYS A 205 -23.06 5.18 -42.84
CA LYS A 205 -22.00 4.27 -42.35
C LYS A 205 -20.81 5.03 -41.78
N PHE A 206 -20.40 6.13 -42.42
CA PHE A 206 -19.30 6.96 -41.93
C PHE A 206 -19.69 7.77 -40.68
N TYR A 207 -20.92 8.29 -40.59
CA TYR A 207 -21.39 8.92 -39.35
C TYR A 207 -21.54 7.93 -38.20
N GLU A 208 -21.95 6.69 -38.47
CA GLU A 208 -22.02 5.62 -37.46
C GLU A 208 -20.62 5.25 -36.96
N ASN A 209 -19.64 5.15 -37.86
CA ASN A 209 -18.23 4.97 -37.48
C ASN A 209 -17.72 6.13 -36.61
N ALA A 210 -17.95 7.38 -37.02
CA ALA A 210 -17.59 8.55 -36.21
C ALA A 210 -18.26 8.53 -34.82
N SER A 211 -19.54 8.12 -34.76
CA SER A 211 -20.27 7.98 -33.48
C SER A 211 -19.71 6.86 -32.61
N ALA A 212 -19.21 5.77 -33.18
CA ALA A 212 -18.57 4.69 -32.44
C ALA A 212 -17.22 5.13 -31.85
N LEU A 213 -16.45 5.91 -32.60
CA LEU A 213 -15.16 6.47 -32.15
C LEU A 213 -15.35 7.52 -31.05
N LYS A 214 -16.37 8.38 -31.17
CA LYS A 214 -16.72 9.42 -30.18
C LYS A 214 -18.24 9.48 -29.90
N PRO A 215 -18.75 8.63 -29.00
CA PRO A 215 -20.19 8.54 -28.71
C PRO A 215 -20.83 9.81 -28.13
N GLY A 216 -20.04 10.74 -27.60
CA GLY A 216 -20.52 12.01 -27.02
C GLY A 216 -20.75 13.13 -28.04
N GLU A 217 -20.33 12.97 -29.28
CA GLU A 217 -20.41 14.02 -30.30
C GLU A 217 -21.80 14.09 -30.94
N LYS A 218 -22.43 15.27 -30.91
CA LYS A 218 -23.78 15.47 -31.45
C LYS A 218 -23.84 15.49 -32.97
N HIS A 219 -22.83 16.04 -33.63
CA HIS A 219 -22.82 16.23 -35.08
C HIS A 219 -23.17 14.95 -35.88
N PRO A 220 -22.48 13.81 -35.70
CA PRO A 220 -22.82 12.60 -36.46
C PRO A 220 -24.21 12.06 -36.11
N GLN A 221 -24.66 12.21 -34.86
CA GLN A 221 -25.99 11.78 -34.42
C GLN A 221 -27.09 12.59 -35.11
N ASP A 222 -26.94 13.92 -35.13
CA ASP A 222 -27.88 14.84 -35.78
C ASP A 222 -27.95 14.60 -37.30
N ARG A 223 -26.80 14.32 -37.93
CA ARG A 223 -26.72 14.01 -39.37
C ARG A 223 -27.39 12.69 -39.71
N ILE A 224 -27.18 11.64 -38.93
CA ILE A 224 -27.87 10.35 -39.10
C ILE A 224 -29.38 10.56 -39.02
N LEU A 225 -29.86 11.34 -38.04
CA LEU A 225 -31.28 11.64 -37.90
C LEU A 225 -31.82 12.41 -39.11
N ALA A 226 -31.12 13.45 -39.56
CA ALA A 226 -31.51 14.22 -40.74
C ALA A 226 -31.59 13.35 -42.00
N ILE A 227 -30.62 12.46 -42.22
CA ILE A 227 -30.63 11.52 -43.34
C ILE A 227 -31.84 10.59 -43.26
N ARG A 228 -32.14 10.04 -42.08
CA ARG A 228 -33.32 9.19 -41.87
C ARG A 228 -34.61 9.92 -42.24
N THR A 229 -34.75 11.18 -41.85
CA THR A 229 -35.90 12.03 -42.23
C THR A 229 -35.98 12.22 -43.74
N ILE A 230 -34.87 12.58 -44.40
CA ILE A 230 -34.83 12.77 -45.87
C ILE A 230 -35.23 11.49 -46.60
N MET A 231 -34.69 10.34 -46.19
CA MET A 231 -35.00 9.05 -46.81
C MET A 231 -36.46 8.64 -46.61
N GLN A 232 -37.02 8.91 -45.43
CA GLN A 232 -38.43 8.67 -45.14
C GLN A 232 -39.33 9.55 -46.03
N GLU A 233 -39.04 10.84 -46.14
CA GLU A 233 -39.79 11.77 -47.00
C GLU A 233 -39.71 11.35 -48.47
N ARG A 234 -38.52 10.96 -48.97
CA ARG A 234 -38.36 10.42 -50.33
C ARG A 234 -39.23 9.20 -50.57
N THR A 235 -39.23 8.27 -49.62
CA THR A 235 -40.04 7.05 -49.70
C THR A 235 -41.53 7.37 -49.73
N LEU A 236 -42.00 8.28 -48.86
CA LEU A 236 -43.40 8.72 -48.83
C LEU A 236 -43.81 9.44 -50.12
N ASN A 237 -42.95 10.30 -50.66
CA ASN A 237 -43.21 10.99 -51.92
C ASN A 237 -43.26 10.03 -53.11
N GLN A 238 -42.37 9.04 -53.15
CA GLN A 238 -42.40 7.98 -54.16
C GLN A 238 -43.68 7.16 -54.08
N LEU A 239 -44.11 6.78 -52.87
CA LEU A 239 -45.36 6.05 -52.65
C LEU A 239 -46.59 6.89 -53.02
N ALA A 240 -46.61 8.18 -52.66
CA ALA A 240 -47.70 9.08 -53.03
C ALA A 240 -47.81 9.26 -54.56
N THR A 241 -46.66 9.35 -55.24
CA THR A 241 -46.58 9.41 -56.71
C THR A 241 -47.11 8.12 -57.32
N TYR A 242 -46.63 6.97 -56.86
CA TYR A 242 -47.12 5.64 -57.26
C TYR A 242 -48.65 5.54 -57.11
N ASN A 243 -49.18 5.88 -55.92
CA ASN A 243 -50.62 5.83 -55.64
C ASN A 243 -51.43 6.75 -56.57
N LYS A 244 -50.90 7.92 -56.92
CA LYS A 244 -51.56 8.84 -57.87
C LYS A 244 -51.65 8.24 -59.27
N HIS A 245 -50.61 7.53 -59.73
CA HIS A 245 -50.63 6.83 -61.01
C HIS A 245 -51.67 5.70 -61.02
N ILE A 246 -51.72 4.90 -59.95
CA ILE A 246 -52.73 3.83 -59.80
C ILE A 246 -54.15 4.39 -59.80
N ILE A 247 -54.45 5.44 -59.02
CA ILE A 247 -55.80 6.06 -59.00
C ILE A 247 -56.21 6.58 -60.38
N ASN A 248 -55.28 7.23 -61.11
CA ASN A 248 -55.58 7.71 -62.45
C ASN A 248 -55.83 6.55 -63.43
N ALA A 249 -55.05 5.48 -63.34
CA ALA A 249 -55.23 4.28 -64.15
C ALA A 249 -56.57 3.59 -63.85
N ASP A 250 -56.92 3.43 -62.57
CA ASP A 250 -58.21 2.89 -62.12
C ASP A 250 -59.38 3.72 -62.67
N ARG A 251 -59.27 5.04 -62.63
CA ARG A 251 -60.29 5.95 -63.17
C ARG A 251 -60.45 5.79 -64.69
N LEU A 252 -59.35 5.78 -65.45
CA LEU A 252 -59.37 5.60 -66.90
C LEU A 252 -59.95 4.24 -67.29
N TYR A 253 -59.66 3.20 -66.51
CA TYR A 253 -60.23 1.87 -66.68
C TYR A 253 -61.75 1.88 -66.45
N GLN A 254 -62.22 2.52 -65.38
CA GLN A 254 -63.65 2.69 -65.09
C GLN A 254 -64.37 3.48 -66.20
N ASP A 255 -63.73 4.51 -66.75
CA ASP A 255 -64.20 5.31 -67.88
C ASP A 255 -64.15 4.55 -69.22
N LYS A 256 -63.65 3.29 -69.22
CA LYS A 256 -63.48 2.41 -70.39
C LYS A 256 -62.50 2.94 -71.44
N ILE A 257 -61.57 3.80 -71.03
CA ILE A 257 -60.48 4.31 -71.86
C ILE A 257 -59.25 3.40 -71.67
N PHE A 258 -59.37 2.17 -72.17
CA PHE A 258 -58.47 1.07 -71.81
C PHE A 258 -57.01 1.29 -72.22
N ASP A 259 -56.77 1.85 -73.40
CA ASP A 259 -55.40 2.09 -73.88
C ASP A 259 -54.65 3.06 -72.95
N GLN A 260 -55.30 4.15 -72.54
CA GLN A 260 -54.72 5.12 -71.60
C GLN A 260 -54.62 4.56 -70.16
N ALA A 261 -55.53 3.67 -69.76
CA ALA A 261 -55.47 3.02 -68.45
C ALA A 261 -54.25 2.08 -68.36
N ILE A 262 -53.98 1.31 -69.42
CA ILE A 262 -52.80 0.45 -69.52
C ILE A 262 -51.53 1.28 -69.41
N ASP A 263 -51.41 2.36 -70.19
CA ASP A 263 -50.24 3.25 -70.13
C ASP A 263 -50.06 3.87 -68.74
N ALA A 264 -51.16 4.24 -68.06
CA ALA A 264 -51.12 4.80 -66.72
C ALA A 264 -50.71 3.79 -65.64
N TYR A 265 -51.09 2.50 -65.76
CA TYR A 265 -50.59 1.44 -64.88
C TYR A 265 -49.12 1.11 -65.14
N LEU A 266 -48.68 1.14 -66.39
CA LEU A 266 -47.27 0.93 -66.74
C LEU A 266 -46.35 2.08 -66.28
N ALA A 267 -46.92 3.27 -66.08
CA ALA A 267 -46.22 4.44 -65.57
C ALA A 267 -46.18 4.54 -64.03
N ALA A 268 -46.89 3.65 -63.31
CA ALA A 268 -46.85 3.55 -61.85
C ALA A 268 -45.64 2.72 -61.40
#